data_AF-A0A524HV10-F1
#
_entry.id   AF-A0A524HV10-F1
#
_cell.length_a   1.000
_cell.length_b   1.000
_cell.length_c   1.000
_cell.angle_alpha   90.00
_cell.angle_beta   90.00
_cell.angle_gamma   90.00
#
_symmetry.space_group_name_H-M   'P 1'
#
loop_
_entity.id
_entity.type
_entity.pdbx_description
1 polymer ?
#
loop_
_entity_poly.entity_id
_entity_poly.type
_entity_poly.pdbx_seq_one_letter_code
_entity_poly.pdbx_strand_id
1 'polypeptide(L)'
;MEGVVAIIFIFGGLTVFGLSMSPVGRALAERIRGRPLAQHDPEILAELDEIRADVAELHERVDFTERMLARQNEPEQLPGGA
;
A
#
# COMPACT_ATOMS: atom_id res chain seq x y z
N MET A 1 -37.68 6.66 40.63
CA MET A 1 -36.44 6.46 39.85
C MET A 1 -36.68 5.68 38.57
N GLU A 2 -37.53 4.65 38.56
CA GLU A 2 -37.86 3.84 37.37
C GLU A 2 -38.31 4.65 36.14
N GLY A 3 -39.16 5.66 36.29
CA GLY A 3 -39.61 6.47 35.15
C GLY A 3 -38.48 7.24 34.46
N VAL A 4 -37.51 7.74 35.21
CA VAL A 4 -36.33 8.43 34.65
C VAL A 4 -35.46 7.45 33.88
N VAL A 5 -35.29 6.25 34.42
CA VAL A 5 -34.55 5.16 33.77
C VAL A 5 -35.23 4.74 32.47
N ALA A 6 -36.55 4.55 32.48
CA ALA A 6 -37.33 4.21 31.29
C ALA A 6 -37.22 5.28 30.19
N ILE A 7 -37.29 6.56 30.56
CA ILE A 7 -37.14 7.68 29.62
C ILE A 7 -35.73 7.69 29.00
N ILE A 8 -34.68 7.51 29.81
CA ILE A 8 -33.30 7.45 29.30
C ILE A 8 -33.12 6.28 28.32
N PHE A 9 -33.68 5.11 28.62
CA PHE A 9 -33.58 3.96 27.71
C PHE A 9 -34.34 4.17 26.40
N ILE A 10 -35.55 4.74 26.45
CA ILE A 10 -36.35 4.98 25.25
C ILE A 10 -35.71 6.07 24.39
N PHE A 11 -35.46 7.25 24.95
CA PHE A 11 -34.93 8.37 24.17
C PHE A 11 -33.45 8.17 23.83
N GLY A 12 -32.64 7.67 24.76
CA GLY A 12 -31.23 7.36 24.51
C GLY A 12 -31.08 6.23 23.49
N GLY A 13 -31.86 5.15 23.64
CA GLY A 13 -31.86 4.02 22.70
C GLY A 13 -32.30 4.43 21.29
N LEU A 14 -33.40 5.17 21.17
CA LEU A 14 -33.88 5.67 19.87
C LEU A 14 -32.92 6.65 19.22
N THR A 15 -32.26 7.51 20.02
CA THR A 15 -31.27 8.47 19.50
C THR A 15 -30.03 7.75 18.96
N VAL A 16 -29.48 6.79 19.71
CA VAL A 16 -28.34 5.98 19.28
C VAL A 16 -28.70 5.14 18.05
N PHE A 17 -29.91 4.56 18.02
CA PHE A 17 -30.39 3.78 16.88
C PHE A 17 -30.57 4.65 15.62
N GLY A 18 -31.20 5.82 15.77
CA GLY A 18 -31.37 6.79 14.68
C GLY A 18 -30.04 7.32 14.13
N LEU A 19 -29.09 7.63 15.01
CA LEU A 19 -27.75 8.03 14.61
C LEU A 19 -27.01 6.89 13.88
N SER A 20 -27.17 5.65 14.31
CA SER A 20 -26.53 4.47 13.69
C SER A 20 -27.05 4.19 12.26
N MET A 21 -28.33 4.44 12.00
CA MET A 21 -28.94 4.37 10.66
C MET A 21 -28.62 5.60 9.79
N SER A 22 -28.12 6.69 10.38
CA SER A 22 -27.79 7.92 9.65
C SER A 22 -26.42 7.81 8.96
N PRO A 23 -26.16 8.65 7.93
CA PRO A 23 -24.84 8.75 7.28
C PRO A 23 -23.71 9.05 8.27
N VAL A 24 -24.02 9.78 9.35
CA VAL A 24 -23.06 10.14 10.40
C VAL A 24 -22.63 8.92 11.22
N GLY A 25 -23.58 8.05 11.59
CA GLY A 25 -23.27 6.80 12.29
C GLY A 25 -22.46 5.84 11.42
N ARG A 26 -22.76 5.79 10.13
CA ARG A 26 -21.96 5.01 9.15
C ARG A 26 -20.53 5.55 9.04
N ALA A 27 -20.36 6.87 8.91
CA ALA A 27 -19.03 7.49 8.85
C ALA A 27 -18.23 7.30 10.15
N LEU A 28 -18.88 7.39 11.31
CA LEU A 28 -18.24 7.13 12.60
C LEU A 28 -17.88 5.65 12.77
N ALA A 29 -18.73 4.73 12.34
CA ALA A 29 -18.44 3.30 12.33
C ALA A 29 -17.29 2.96 11.38
N GLU A 30 -17.24 3.56 10.19
CA GLU A 30 -16.11 3.43 9.25
C GLU A 30 -14.81 3.99 9.84
N ARG A 31 -14.88 5.08 10.62
CA ARG A 31 -13.73 5.61 11.34
C ARG A 31 -13.25 4.71 12.48
N ILE A 32 -14.18 4.17 13.28
CA ILE A 32 -13.87 3.30 14.42
C ILE A 32 -13.38 1.93 13.97
N ARG A 33 -13.93 1.37 12.89
CA ARG A 33 -13.42 0.13 12.27
C ARG A 33 -11.99 0.29 11.78
N GLY A 34 -11.48 1.53 11.70
CA GLY A 34 -10.36 1.87 10.86
C GLY A 34 -10.78 1.69 9.42
N ARG A 35 -10.27 2.52 8.51
CA ARG A 35 -10.23 2.08 7.12
C ARG A 35 -9.49 0.74 7.13
N PRO A 36 -10.08 -0.40 6.71
CA PRO A 36 -9.22 -1.52 6.37
C PRO A 36 -8.23 -0.92 5.36
N LEU A 37 -6.93 -0.97 5.66
CA LEU A 37 -5.88 -0.66 4.70
C LEU A 37 -6.37 -1.26 3.39
N ALA A 38 -6.70 -0.40 2.42
CA ALA A 38 -7.46 -0.78 1.25
C ALA A 38 -6.90 -2.12 0.78
N GLN A 39 -7.75 -3.16 0.82
CA GLN A 39 -7.32 -4.51 0.51
C GLN A 39 -6.69 -4.40 -0.87
N HIS A 40 -5.36 -4.48 -0.93
CA HIS A 40 -4.64 -4.16 -2.16
C HIS A 40 -5.18 -5.09 -3.22
N ASP A 41 -5.67 -4.51 -4.30
CA ASP A 41 -6.33 -5.25 -5.36
C ASP A 41 -5.37 -6.34 -5.84
N PRO A 42 -5.73 -7.64 -5.80
CA PRO A 42 -4.85 -8.71 -6.23
C PRO A 42 -4.38 -8.53 -7.67
N GLU A 43 -5.15 -7.85 -8.52
CA GLU A 43 -4.76 -7.52 -9.89
C GLU A 43 -3.59 -6.52 -9.91
N ILE A 44 -3.66 -5.48 -9.09
CA ILE A 44 -2.58 -4.48 -8.95
C ILE A 44 -1.31 -5.11 -8.38
N LEU A 45 -1.45 -6.07 -7.45
CA LEU A 45 -0.30 -6.79 -6.90
C LEU A 45 0.39 -7.68 -7.95
N ALA A 46 -0.40 -8.35 -8.78
CA ALA A 46 0.13 -9.17 -9.88
C ALA A 46 0.87 -8.31 -10.93
N GLU A 47 0.28 -7.18 -11.32
CA GLU A 47 0.92 -6.22 -12.23
C GLU A 47 2.22 -5.66 -11.64
N LEU A 48 2.24 -5.36 -10.33
CA LEU A 48 3.45 -4.90 -9.66
C LEU A 48 4.55 -5.96 -9.65
N ASP A 49 4.21 -7.23 -9.46
CA ASP A 49 5.17 -8.33 -9.49
C ASP A 49 5.72 -8.56 -10.90
N GLU A 50 4.90 -8.40 -11.94
CA GLU A 50 5.35 -8.41 -13.35
C GLU A 50 6.35 -7.28 -13.62
N ILE A 51 6.01 -6.04 -13.24
CA ILE A 51 6.91 -4.88 -13.39
C ILE A 51 8.22 -5.10 -12.63
N ARG A 52 8.17 -5.70 -11.44
CA ARG A 52 9.38 -6.01 -10.66
C ARG A 52 10.29 -7.02 -11.38
N ALA A 53 9.71 -8.01 -12.05
CA ALA A 53 10.47 -8.96 -12.85
C ALA A 53 11.15 -8.27 -14.04
N ASP A 54 10.40 -7.43 -14.78
CA ASP A 54 10.93 -6.68 -15.92
C ASP A 54 12.07 -5.73 -15.51
N VAL A 55 11.91 -5.04 -14.37
CA VAL A 55 12.95 -4.16 -13.82
C VAL A 55 14.20 -4.96 -13.44
N ALA A 56 14.04 -6.16 -12.90
CA ALA A 56 15.18 -7.02 -12.55
C ALA A 56 15.96 -7.46 -13.81
N GLU A 57 15.28 -7.87 -14.88
CA GLU A 57 15.91 -8.21 -16.15
C GLU A 57 16.61 -6.99 -16.77
N LEU A 58 15.95 -5.84 -16.76
CA LEU A 58 16.53 -4.59 -17.26
C LEU A 58 17.81 -4.23 -16.49
N HIS A 59 17.81 -4.42 -15.18
CA HIS A 59 18.97 -4.14 -14.34
C HIS A 59 20.15 -5.06 -14.69
N GLU A 60 19.92 -6.35 -14.95
CA GLU A 60 20.96 -7.27 -15.42
C GLU A 60 21.56 -6.85 -16.76
N ARG A 61 20.72 -6.41 -17.70
CA ARG A 61 21.17 -5.91 -19.02
C ARG A 61 21.99 -4.63 -18.91
N VAL A 62 21.61 -3.72 -18.01
CA VAL A 62 22.36 -2.50 -17.72
C VAL A 62 23.70 -2.83 -17.10
N ASP A 63 23.73 -3.66 -16.06
CA ASP A 63 24.95 -4.12 -15.39
C ASP A 63 25.90 -4.85 -16.37
N PHE A 64 25.36 -5.67 -17.28
CA PHE A 64 26.15 -6.25 -18.36
C PHE A 64 26.78 -5.20 -19.27
N THR A 65 26.02 -4.18 -19.66
CA THR A 65 26.51 -3.09 -20.51
C THR A 65 27.59 -2.27 -19.80
N GLU A 66 27.41 -1.99 -18.51
CA GLU A 66 28.40 -1.32 -17.67
C GLU A 66 29.71 -2.09 -17.64
N ARG A 67 29.67 -3.41 -17.42
CA ARG A 67 30.87 -4.26 -17.48
C ARG A 67 31.53 -4.28 -18.85
N MET A 68 30.74 -4.30 -19.94
CA MET A 68 31.31 -4.27 -21.29
C MET A 68 31.99 -2.94 -21.60
N LEU A 69 31.39 -1.81 -21.19
CA LEU A 69 31.97 -0.48 -21.35
C LEU A 69 33.23 -0.32 -20.48
N ALA A 70 33.22 -0.85 -19.26
CA ALA A 70 34.42 -0.84 -18.41
C ALA A 70 35.59 -1.59 -19.05
N ARG A 71 35.33 -2.79 -19.61
CA ARG A 71 36.35 -3.57 -20.34
C ARG A 71 36.88 -2.88 -21.59
N GLN A 72 36.04 -2.14 -22.33
CA GLN A 72 36.49 -1.38 -23.51
C GLN A 72 37.39 -0.19 -23.16
N ASN A 73 37.23 0.36 -21.95
CA ASN A 73 37.98 1.53 -21.49
C ASN A 73 39.27 1.17 -20.73
N GLU A 74 39.60 -0.10 -20.54
CA GLU A 74 40.94 -0.50 -20.07
C GLU A 74 41.92 -0.36 -21.24
N PRO A 75 42.81 0.66 -21.27
CA PRO A 75 43.83 0.74 -22.31
C PRO A 75 44.72 -0.49 -22.16
N GLU A 76 44.92 -1.19 -23.28
CA GLU A 76 45.88 -2.29 -23.42
C GLU A 76 47.21 -1.83 -22.81
N GLN A 77 47.47 -2.20 -21.55
CA GLN A 77 48.73 -1.91 -20.88
C GLN A 77 49.76 -2.78 -21.58
N LEU A 78 50.29 -2.26 -22.68
CA LEU A 78 51.43 -2.80 -23.39
C LEU A 78 52.53 -3.00 -22.34
N PRO A 79 53.02 -4.24 -22.15
CA PRO A 79 54.08 -4.49 -21.20
C PRO A 79 55.29 -3.65 -21.60
N GLY A 80 55.65 -2.71 -20.74
CA GLY A 80 56.78 -1.81 -20.94
C GLY A 80 58.04 -2.64 -21.18
N GLY A 81 58.48 -2.66 -22.44
CA GLY A 81 59.75 -3.26 -22.85
C GLY A 81 60.91 -2.47 -22.28
N ALA A 82 61.83 -3.21 -21.65
CA ALA A 82 63.10 -2.76 -21.12
C ALA A 82 64.05 -2.20 -22.18
#